data_AF-A0A2G6KJL5-F1
#
_entry.id   AF-A0A2G6KJL5-F1
#
_cell.length_a   1.000
_cell.length_b   1.000
_cell.length_c   1.000
_cell.angle_alpha   90.00
_cell.angle_beta   90.00
_cell.angle_gamma   90.00
#
_symmetry.space_group_name_H-M   'P 1'
#
loop_
_entity.id
_entity.type
_entity.pdbx_description
1 polymer ?
#
loop_
_entity_poly.entity_id
_entity_poly.type
_entity_poly.pdbx_seq_one_letter_code
_entity_poly.pdbx_strand_id
1 'polypeptide(L)' 'MSEMTQRQKLEAARERLRGRLEAISKDYRRGLSADSEERATELENAETLAEIQRVTEQELARVEAELEDLDEDE' A
#
# COMPACT_ATOMS: atom_id res chain seq x y z
N MET A 1 -6.15 14.71 25.51
CA MET A 1 -5.87 13.94 24.28
C MET A 1 -7.23 13.56 23.72
N SER A 2 -7.67 14.18 22.63
CA SER A 2 -8.94 13.78 22.01
C SER A 2 -8.80 12.35 21.49
N GLU A 3 -9.72 11.49 21.89
CA GLU A 3 -9.82 10.13 21.37
C GLU A 3 -10.21 10.21 19.88
N MET A 4 -9.43 9.58 19.01
CA MET A 4 -9.73 9.56 17.57
C MET A 4 -11.00 8.76 17.32
N THR A 5 -11.91 9.29 16.51
CA THR A 5 -13.13 8.57 16.10
C THR A 5 -12.77 7.37 15.22
N GLN A 6 -13.68 6.41 15.08
CA GLN A 6 -13.47 5.24 14.20
C GLN A 6 -13.16 5.68 12.77
N ARG A 7 -13.91 6.66 12.24
CA ARG A 7 -13.65 7.26 10.92
C ARG A 7 -12.23 7.83 10.82
N GLN A 8 -11.79 8.62 11.81
CA GLN A 8 -10.44 9.20 11.81
C GLN A 8 -9.34 8.14 11.84
N LYS A 9 -9.57 7.00 12.52
CA LYS A 9 -8.62 5.87 12.53
C LYS A 9 -8.53 5.23 11.14
N LEU A 10 -9.66 5.02 10.48
CA LEU A 10 -9.71 4.45 9.13
C LEU A 10 -9.13 5.41 8.08
N GLU A 11 -9.40 6.71 8.17
CA GLU A 11 -8.79 7.74 7.31
C GLU A 11 -7.26 7.74 7.45
N ALA A 12 -6.74 7.66 8.68
CA ALA A 12 -5.31 7.58 8.94
C ALA A 12 -4.71 6.26 8.39
N ALA A 13 -5.44 5.15 8.49
CA ALA A 13 -5.01 3.87 7.91
C ALA A 13 -4.95 3.94 6.38
N ARG A 14 -5.97 4.54 5.75
CA ARG A 14 -6.05 4.76 4.30
C ARG A 14 -4.85 5.57 3.79
N GLU A 15 -4.56 6.70 4.41
CA GLU A 15 -3.42 7.55 4.04
C GLU A 15 -2.08 6.81 4.19
N ARG A 16 -1.92 6.04 5.27
CA ARG A 16 -0.73 5.22 5.49
C ARG A 16 -0.55 4.15 4.40
N LEU A 17 -1.63 3.45 4.03
CA LEU A 17 -1.60 2.41 3.01
C LEU A 17 -1.31 2.99 1.62
N ARG A 18 -1.91 4.13 1.27
CA ARG A 18 -1.61 4.87 0.03
C ARG A 18 -0.16 5.32 -0.04
N GLY A 19 0.38 5.88 1.04
CA GLY A 19 1.79 6.26 1.11
C GLY A 19 2.73 5.06 0.95
N ARG A 20 2.37 3.90 1.49
CA ARG A 20 3.13 2.65 1.29
C ARG A 20 3.10 2.18 -0.15
N LEU A 21 1.95 2.21 -0.82
CA LEU A 21 1.83 1.86 -2.25
C LEU A 21 2.65 2.79 -3.14
N GLU A 22 2.65 4.09 -2.85
CA GLU A 22 3.43 5.07 -3.60
C GLU A 22 4.94 4.83 -3.45
N ALA A 23 5.40 4.49 -2.24
CA ALA A 23 6.78 4.12 -1.98
C ALA A 23 7.20 2.87 -2.78
N ILE A 24 6.38 1.82 -2.76
CA ILE A 24 6.62 0.58 -3.53
C ILE A 24 6.71 0.87 -5.03
N SER A 25 5.77 1.67 -5.57
CA SER A 25 5.77 2.08 -6.99
C SER A 25 7.02 2.87 -7.39
N LYS A 26 7.55 3.68 -6.47
CA LYS A 26 8.76 4.48 -6.70
C LYS A 26 10.01 3.61 -6.69
N ASP A 27 10.10 2.65 -5.78
CA ASP A 27 11.22 1.71 -5.69
C ASP A 27 11.26 0.80 -6.93
N TYR A 28 10.10 0.31 -7.38
CA TYR A 28 9.99 -0.48 -8.61
C TYR A 28 10.49 0.27 -9.85
N ARG A 29 10.20 1.58 -9.94
CA ARG A 29 10.67 2.42 -11.06
C ARG A 29 12.17 2.71 -11.02
N ARG A 30 12.83 2.54 -9.88
CA ARG A 30 14.23 2.95 -9.67
C ARG A 30 15.24 1.81 -9.84
N GLY A 31 14.81 0.54 -9.80
CA GLY A 31 15.68 -0.63 -9.66
C GLY A 31 15.62 -1.65 -10.81
N LEU A 32 15.77 -1.24 -12.07
CA LEU A 32 16.06 -2.17 -13.16
C LEU A 32 17.37 -1.76 -13.84
N SER A 33 18.49 -2.07 -13.18
CA SER A 33 19.85 -2.02 -13.71
C SER A 33 19.98 -2.97 -14.91
N ALA A 34 20.80 -2.66 -15.91
CA ALA A 34 20.97 -3.50 -17.09
C ALA A 34 21.88 -4.72 -16.85
N ASP A 35 22.54 -4.79 -15.70
CA ASP A 35 23.58 -5.78 -15.42
C ASP A 35 23.00 -7.17 -15.16
N SER A 36 23.67 -8.20 -15.68
CA SER A 36 23.16 -9.58 -15.71
C SER A 36 23.28 -10.28 -14.35
N GLU A 37 24.24 -9.88 -13.52
CA GLU A 37 24.41 -10.42 -12.16
C GLU A 37 23.37 -9.83 -11.18
N GLU A 38 22.98 -8.56 -11.35
CA GLU A 38 21.97 -7.91 -10.52
C GLU A 38 20.54 -8.32 -10.91
N ARG A 39 20.32 -8.73 -12.17
CA ARG A 39 18.99 -9.05 -12.73
C ARG A 39 18.23 -10.11 -11.94
N ALA A 40 18.89 -11.17 -11.47
CA ALA A 40 18.21 -12.26 -10.75
C ALA A 40 17.63 -11.76 -9.43
N THR A 41 18.42 -10.98 -8.68
CA THR A 41 18.00 -10.33 -7.43
C THR A 41 16.91 -9.29 -7.68
N GLU A 42 17.00 -8.52 -8.77
CA GLU A 42 15.96 -7.56 -9.14
C GLU A 42 14.61 -8.23 -9.46
N LEU A 43 14.62 -9.39 -10.12
CA LEU A 43 13.41 -10.14 -10.43
C LEU A 43 12.76 -10.72 -9.16
N GLU A 44 13.54 -11.31 -8.25
CA GLU A 44 13.05 -11.80 -6.96
C GLU A 44 12.46 -10.66 -6.10
N ASN A 45 13.13 -9.50 -6.09
CA ASN A 45 12.63 -8.30 -5.44
C ASN A 45 11.34 -7.79 -6.10
N ALA A 46 11.24 -7.83 -7.43
CA ALA A 46 10.04 -7.42 -8.16
C ALA A 46 8.83 -8.30 -7.83
N GLU A 47 9.00 -9.62 -7.75
CA GLU A 47 7.95 -10.55 -7.34
C GLU A 47 7.50 -10.30 -5.88
N THR A 48 8.47 -10.12 -4.98
CA THR A 48 8.20 -9.82 -3.57
C THR A 48 7.46 -8.48 -3.42
N LEU A 49 7.90 -7.44 -4.12
CA LEU A 49 7.26 -6.13 -4.12
C LEU A 49 5.86 -6.17 -4.71
N ALA A 50 5.64 -6.95 -5.78
CA ALA A 50 4.33 -7.14 -6.37
C ALA A 50 3.35 -7.81 -5.40
N GLU A 51 3.80 -8.81 -4.63
CA GLU A 51 2.96 -9.44 -3.61
C GLU A 51 2.65 -8.47 -2.46
N ILE A 52 3.63 -7.70 -2.00
CA ILE A 52 3.41 -6.65 -0.99
C ILE A 52 2.40 -5.62 -1.50
N GLN A 53 2.51 -5.19 -2.76
CA GLN A 53 1.57 -4.28 -3.40
C GLN A 53 0.16 -4.89 -3.39
N ARG A 54 0.00 -6.12 -3.88
CA ARG A 54 -1.29 -6.83 -3.98
C ARG A 54 -1.98 -6.96 -2.62
N VAL A 55 -1.23 -7.29 -1.57
CA VAL A 55 -1.78 -7.40 -0.20
C VAL A 55 -2.14 -6.03 0.35
N THR A 56 -1.32 -5.02 0.10
CA THR A 56 -1.58 -3.63 0.55
C THR A 56 -2.81 -3.04 -0.15
N GLU A 57 -3.02 -3.33 -1.44
CA GLU A 57 -4.21 -2.92 -2.18
C GLU A 57 -5.49 -3.58 -1.63
N GLN A 58 -5.43 -4.86 -1.25
CA GLN A 58 -6.55 -5.54 -0.60
C GLN A 58 -6.88 -4.95 0.77
N GLU A 59 -5.86 -4.60 1.55
CA GLU A 59 -6.05 -3.95 2.84
C GLU A 59 -6.67 -2.56 2.66
N LEU A 60 -6.19 -1.79 1.67
CA LEU A 60 -6.74 -0.48 1.34
C LEU A 60 -8.22 -0.59 0.92
N ALA A 61 -8.56 -1.54 0.05
CA ALA A 61 -9.93 -1.75 -0.39
C ALA A 61 -10.89 -2.08 0.77
N ARG A 62 -10.41 -2.84 1.78
CA ARG A 62 -11.20 -3.12 2.99
C ARG A 62 -11.42 -1.88 3.84
N VAL A 63 -10.39 -1.07 4.03
CA VAL A 63 -10.49 0.19 4.77
C VAL A 63 -11.41 1.18 4.05
N GLU A 64 -11.35 1.23 2.72
CA GLU A 64 -12.22 2.08 1.91
C GLU A 64 -13.68 1.61 1.97
N ALA A 65 -13.95 0.30 1.95
CA ALA A 65 -15.29 -0.24 2.15
C ALA A 65 -15.83 0.07 3.56
N GLU A 66 -15.02 -0.11 4.61
CA GLU A 66 -15.46 0.20 5.98
C GLU A 66 -15.72 1.70 6.18
N LEU A 67 -14.99 2.57 5.48
CA LEU A 67 -15.28 4.02 5.46
C LEU A 67 -16.58 4.33 4.74
N GLU A 68 -16.86 3.69 3.61
CA GLU A 68 -18.09 3.87 2.85
C GLU A 68 -19.31 3.42 3.66
N ASP A 69 -19.23 2.24 4.31
CA ASP A 69 -20.27 1.75 5.22
C ASP A 69 -20.53 2.75 6.38
N LEU A 70 -19.47 3.34 6.95
CA LEU A 70 -19.57 4.35 8.00
C LEU A 70 -20.21 5.67 7.53
N ASP A 71 -19.98 6.05 6.27
CA ASP A 71 -20.54 7.27 5.67
C ASP A 71 -22.02 7.07 5.27
N GLU A 72 -22.46 5.84 4.97
CA GLU A 72 -23.87 5.50 4.68
C GLU A 72 -24.75 5.41 5.93
N ASP A 73 -24.16 5.11 7.09
CA ASP A 73 -24.85 4.98 8.38
C ASP A 73 -25.04 6.33 9.14
N GLU A 74 -24.51 7.46 8.64
CA GLU A 74 -24.68 8.84 9.19
C GLU A 74 -25.87 9.61 8.57
#